data_AF-A0A9P1CLG0-F1
#
_entry.id   AF-A0A9P1CLG0-F1
#
_cell.length_a   1.000
_cell.length_b   1.000
_cell.length_c   1.000
_cell.angle_alpha   90.00
_cell.angle_beta   90.00
_cell.angle_gamma   90.00
#
_symmetry.space_group_name_H-M   'P 1'
#
loop_
_entity.id
_entity.type
_entity.pdbx_description
1 polymer ?
#
loop_
_entity_poly.entity_id
_entity_poly.type
_entity_poly.pdbx_seq_one_letter_code
_entity_poly.pdbx_strand_id
1 'polypeptide(L)'
;MQPRPVRLVPQLVPQLVPDAASHVAPATAAPIAMGSHGSSMAPRMVMGSMGLVSAAVACRKHRKLSGIRSVNANLTRCRAEGEADPLLAEAKAAAEAAKLQLEAAKLRAEADELRKATATAQRKERAVRILGSDEVMGIGLPELMARLQEEGTELTGEQGLALAQAMGFQEEPYFFRLEDLASEAFDKKLSAIQAENVKARQAEAKKREEERANQAANAANAASSTTVSPEMGEVVNDDRSLGPRLTGSLAYILPLTEAFKFMLPLVQQFHPLGVIFGPITLLTVLLNTIPFIPLILFVTFIIFAQVKDIPRLVRFNLEQAVLIDMALTLPSFILSTLEFSGNLEVASILGGLTFALTFGISVYAVLCNLDGKDPDGVPLISNVTKNVVDRGTFFDPPKEDNK
;
A
#
# COMPACT_ATOMS: atom_id res chain seq x y z
N MET A 1 -8.35 27.86 72.94
CA MET A 1 -7.80 27.81 71.57
C MET A 1 -7.11 29.13 71.29
N GLN A 2 -5.78 29.16 71.26
CA GLN A 2 -5.00 30.36 70.90
C GLN A 2 -4.55 30.24 69.44
N PRO A 3 -4.62 31.31 68.62
CA PRO A 3 -4.18 31.27 67.24
C PRO A 3 -2.65 31.41 67.13
N ARG A 4 -2.05 30.56 66.28
CA ARG A 4 -0.62 30.61 65.92
C ARG A 4 -0.33 31.80 64.99
N PRO A 5 0.82 32.48 65.11
CA PRO A 5 1.26 33.48 64.16
C PRO A 5 1.88 32.86 62.90
N VAL A 6 1.56 33.46 61.75
CA VAL A 6 2.08 33.15 60.42
C VAL A 6 3.48 33.73 60.25
N ARG A 7 4.45 32.89 59.85
CA ARG A 7 5.83 33.30 59.52
C ARG A 7 5.88 33.82 58.08
N LEU A 8 6.31 35.07 57.92
CA LEU A 8 6.71 35.67 56.64
C LEU A 8 8.08 35.14 56.21
N VAL A 9 8.18 34.70 54.95
CA VAL A 9 9.43 34.32 54.28
C VAL A 9 9.92 35.53 53.46
N PRO A 10 11.21 35.93 53.54
CA PRO A 10 11.73 37.05 52.77
C PRO A 10 12.08 36.63 51.33
N GLN A 11 11.74 37.49 50.37
CA GLN A 11 12.16 37.39 48.97
C GLN A 11 13.65 37.66 48.82
N LEU A 12 14.32 36.80 48.04
CA LEU A 12 15.71 36.97 47.62
C LEU A 12 15.74 37.61 46.21
N VAL A 13 16.35 38.78 46.11
CA VAL A 13 16.71 39.47 44.87
C VAL A 13 18.16 39.15 44.52
N PRO A 14 18.50 38.83 43.26
CA PRO A 14 19.85 39.04 42.73
C PRO A 14 19.80 40.14 41.64
N GLN A 15 20.24 41.37 41.95
CA GLN A 15 21.60 41.91 41.79
C GLN A 15 22.13 41.89 40.35
N LEU A 16 22.16 43.10 39.80
CA LEU A 16 22.64 43.57 38.51
C LEU A 16 24.19 43.70 38.57
N VAL A 17 24.92 43.28 37.55
CA VAL A 17 26.35 43.59 37.38
C VAL A 17 26.55 44.28 36.03
N PRO A 18 27.36 45.37 35.95
CA PRO A 18 27.42 46.24 34.78
C PRO A 18 28.54 45.90 33.79
N ASP A 19 28.34 46.42 32.57
CA ASP A 19 29.27 46.55 31.45
C ASP A 19 30.61 47.21 31.80
N ALA A 20 31.67 46.77 31.12
CA ALA A 20 32.76 47.66 30.70
C ALA A 20 33.50 47.13 29.45
N ALA A 21 33.69 48.08 28.54
CA ALA A 21 34.13 48.06 27.16
C ALA A 21 35.58 47.61 26.85
N SER A 22 35.88 47.62 25.53
CA SER A 22 37.17 47.81 24.82
C SER A 22 37.70 46.55 24.11
N HIS A 23 38.26 46.53 22.89
CA HIS A 23 38.54 47.53 21.86
C HIS A 23 39.07 46.77 20.60
N VAL A 24 38.93 47.37 19.39
CA VAL A 24 39.88 47.31 18.24
C VAL A 24 39.85 46.11 17.26
N ALA A 25 39.40 46.41 16.03
CA ALA A 25 39.75 45.78 14.73
C ALA A 25 41.07 46.45 14.18
N PRO A 26 41.68 46.13 12.99
CA PRO A 26 41.15 45.38 11.84
C PRO A 26 42.15 44.53 10.99
N ALA A 27 41.58 43.82 10.01
CA ALA A 27 42.04 43.53 8.64
C ALA A 27 43.38 42.81 8.36
N THR A 28 43.29 41.67 7.64
CA THR A 28 44.10 41.44 6.41
C THR A 28 43.51 40.34 5.54
N ALA A 29 43.52 40.59 4.24
CA ALA A 29 42.94 39.81 3.15
C ALA A 29 43.91 38.78 2.56
N ALA A 30 43.39 37.70 1.97
CA ALA A 30 44.02 36.97 0.86
C ALA A 30 43.02 35.98 0.19
N PRO A 31 43.24 35.61 -1.08
CA PRO A 31 42.14 35.42 -2.03
C PRO A 31 41.79 33.97 -2.40
N ILE A 32 40.62 33.92 -3.02
CA ILE A 32 39.94 32.87 -3.78
C ILE A 32 40.87 32.20 -4.81
N ALA A 33 40.92 30.87 -4.80
CA ALA A 33 41.39 30.05 -5.90
C ALA A 33 40.19 29.38 -6.60
N MET A 34 40.08 29.66 -7.90
CA MET A 34 39.12 29.05 -8.82
C MET A 34 39.32 27.54 -8.96
N GLY A 35 38.22 26.82 -9.07
CA GLY A 35 38.20 25.42 -9.53
C GLY A 35 36.93 25.17 -10.33
N SER A 36 36.94 25.57 -11.60
CA SER A 36 35.92 25.18 -12.57
C SER A 36 36.13 23.73 -12.99
N HIS A 37 35.14 22.87 -12.83
CA HIS A 37 34.95 21.76 -13.75
C HIS A 37 33.45 21.51 -13.93
N GLY A 38 32.98 21.93 -15.10
CA GLY A 38 31.72 21.48 -15.63
C GLY A 38 31.83 20.02 -16.06
N SER A 39 30.73 19.30 -15.95
CA SER A 39 30.42 18.16 -16.81
C SER A 39 28.92 18.03 -16.92
N SER A 40 28.44 18.62 -18.01
CA SER A 40 27.25 18.25 -18.75
C SER A 40 27.21 16.73 -18.96
N MET A 41 26.14 16.06 -18.51
CA MET A 41 25.66 14.83 -19.13
C MET A 41 24.18 14.60 -18.80
N ALA A 42 23.34 14.93 -19.77
CA ALA A 42 22.11 14.22 -20.09
C ALA A 42 22.09 14.07 -21.62
N PRO A 43 21.28 13.19 -22.24
CA PRO A 43 20.54 12.05 -21.72
C PRO A 43 20.93 10.74 -22.44
N ARG A 44 20.73 9.58 -21.80
CA ARG A 44 20.73 8.30 -22.52
C ARG A 44 19.33 7.68 -22.45
N MET A 45 18.61 7.85 -23.56
CA MET A 45 17.51 6.97 -23.96
C MET A 45 17.95 5.52 -23.80
N VAL A 46 17.22 4.77 -22.98
CA VAL A 46 17.16 3.31 -23.10
C VAL A 46 15.75 2.98 -23.56
N MET A 47 15.68 2.68 -24.85
CA MET A 47 14.57 2.07 -25.54
C MET A 47 14.77 0.55 -25.45
N GLY A 48 13.75 -0.19 -25.07
CA GLY A 48 13.77 -1.64 -24.95
C GLY A 48 13.17 -2.06 -23.61
N SER A 49 12.21 -2.95 -23.52
CA SER A 49 11.65 -3.87 -24.50
C SER A 49 10.33 -4.38 -23.93
N MET A 50 9.38 -4.62 -24.84
CA MET A 50 8.10 -5.26 -24.60
C MET A 50 8.25 -6.53 -23.75
N GLY A 51 7.38 -6.69 -22.75
CA GLY A 51 7.24 -7.89 -21.95
C GLY A 51 5.80 -8.05 -21.49
N LEU A 52 4.87 -8.14 -22.45
CA LEU A 52 3.51 -8.61 -22.22
C LEU A 52 3.56 -10.10 -21.84
N VAL A 53 3.44 -10.42 -20.56
CA VAL A 53 3.07 -11.77 -20.12
C VAL A 53 1.64 -11.71 -19.62
N SER A 54 0.71 -11.80 -20.57
CA SER A 54 -0.68 -12.07 -20.27
C SER A 54 -0.91 -13.57 -20.25
N ALA A 55 -1.47 -14.02 -19.13
CA ALA A 55 -1.96 -15.37 -18.93
C ALA A 55 -3.02 -15.73 -19.98
N ALA A 56 -2.90 -16.93 -20.54
CA ALA A 56 -3.98 -17.61 -21.24
C ALA A 56 -4.04 -19.05 -20.74
N VAL A 57 -4.93 -19.26 -19.77
CA VAL A 57 -5.51 -20.55 -19.45
C VAL A 57 -6.35 -20.97 -20.65
N ALA A 58 -5.93 -22.02 -21.35
CA ALA A 58 -6.77 -22.70 -22.33
C ALA A 58 -6.62 -24.22 -22.17
N CYS A 59 -7.61 -24.81 -21.51
CA CYS A 59 -7.91 -26.23 -21.55
C CYS A 59 -7.91 -26.75 -23.00
N ARG A 60 -6.95 -27.62 -23.34
CA ARG A 60 -7.05 -28.46 -24.54
C ARG A 60 -6.58 -29.88 -24.25
N LYS A 61 -7.57 -30.69 -23.87
CA LYS A 61 -7.87 -32.01 -24.46
C LYS A 61 -6.65 -32.85 -24.87
N HIS A 62 -6.30 -33.80 -24.01
CA HIS A 62 -5.62 -35.04 -24.40
C HIS A 62 -6.37 -35.71 -25.56
N ARG A 63 -5.73 -35.78 -26.74
CA ARG A 63 -5.96 -36.85 -27.73
C ARG A 63 -4.89 -36.80 -28.80
N LYS A 64 -3.84 -37.60 -28.65
CA LYS A 64 -2.98 -38.14 -29.72
C LYS A 64 -2.15 -39.31 -29.17
N LEU A 65 -2.78 -40.48 -29.09
CA LEU A 65 -2.11 -41.77 -29.27
C LEU A 65 -2.75 -42.38 -30.51
N SER A 66 -2.32 -41.92 -31.68
CA SER A 66 -2.60 -42.53 -32.97
C SER A 66 -1.29 -43.10 -33.46
N GLY A 67 -1.05 -44.37 -33.17
CA GLY A 67 0.24 -44.99 -33.45
C GLY A 67 0.32 -46.49 -33.21
N ILE A 68 -0.77 -47.25 -33.37
CA ILE A 68 -0.70 -48.69 -33.65
C ILE A 68 -1.77 -48.99 -34.71
N ARG A 69 -1.37 -48.85 -35.97
CA ARG A 69 -2.13 -49.34 -37.12
C ARG A 69 -1.70 -50.79 -37.36
N SER A 70 -2.72 -51.64 -37.49
CA SER A 70 -2.72 -52.88 -38.28
C SER A 70 -1.67 -53.94 -37.99
N VAL A 71 -1.96 -54.85 -37.06
CA VAL A 71 -1.83 -56.30 -37.30
C VAL A 71 -2.91 -57.01 -36.50
N ASN A 72 -4.04 -57.33 -37.13
CA ASN A 72 -4.76 -58.60 -36.94
C ASN A 72 -6.00 -58.65 -37.84
N ALA A 73 -5.74 -58.67 -39.14
CA ALA A 73 -6.61 -59.36 -40.07
C ALA A 73 -5.94 -60.72 -40.34
N ASN A 74 -6.22 -61.73 -39.50
CA ASN A 74 -6.00 -63.16 -39.78
C ASN A 74 -6.34 -64.03 -38.56
N LEU A 75 -7.61 -64.04 -38.15
CA LEU A 75 -8.13 -65.10 -37.28
C LEU A 75 -9.63 -65.35 -37.54
N THR A 76 -9.96 -65.46 -38.81
CA THR A 76 -11.18 -66.12 -39.30
C THR A 76 -10.78 -67.35 -40.09
N ARG A 77 -10.27 -68.36 -39.40
CA ARG A 77 -10.42 -69.75 -39.83
C ARG A 77 -9.95 -70.71 -38.73
N CYS A 78 -10.73 -71.77 -38.59
CA CYS A 78 -10.49 -72.94 -37.75
C CYS A 78 -10.84 -72.79 -36.27
N ARG A 79 -12.14 -72.90 -35.95
CA ARG A 79 -12.55 -73.95 -35.00
C ARG A 79 -13.96 -74.41 -35.31
N ALA A 80 -14.03 -75.39 -36.21
CA ALA A 80 -15.14 -76.31 -36.28
C ALA A 80 -15.11 -77.17 -35.00
N GLU A 81 -16.31 -77.47 -34.53
CA GLU A 81 -16.67 -78.69 -33.79
C GLU A 81 -16.04 -78.89 -32.41
N GLY A 82 -16.73 -78.27 -31.45
CA GLY A 82 -17.14 -78.95 -30.23
C GLY A 82 -18.40 -78.23 -29.78
N GLU A 83 -19.55 -78.90 -29.85
CA GLU A 83 -20.82 -78.49 -29.25
C GLU A 83 -20.60 -78.43 -27.73
N ALA A 84 -19.91 -77.38 -27.28
CA ALA A 84 -19.74 -77.08 -25.87
C ALA A 84 -21.06 -76.50 -25.42
N ASP A 85 -21.75 -77.19 -24.51
CA ASP A 85 -23.02 -76.76 -23.95
C ASP A 85 -22.99 -75.26 -23.67
N PRO A 86 -23.96 -74.47 -24.15
CA PRO A 86 -23.98 -73.01 -23.97
C PRO A 86 -23.86 -72.61 -22.49
N LEU A 87 -24.31 -73.47 -21.58
CA LEU A 87 -24.16 -73.35 -20.13
C LEU A 87 -22.69 -73.39 -19.66
N LEU A 88 -21.84 -74.21 -20.28
CA LEU A 88 -20.41 -74.29 -19.96
C LEU A 88 -19.66 -73.05 -20.44
N ALA A 89 -20.07 -72.44 -21.56
CA ALA A 89 -19.48 -71.20 -22.06
C ALA A 89 -19.85 -70.00 -21.17
N GLU A 90 -21.12 -69.92 -20.74
CA GLU A 90 -21.59 -68.89 -19.80
C GLU A 90 -20.92 -69.04 -18.42
N ALA A 91 -20.80 -70.26 -17.90
CA ALA A 91 -20.11 -70.53 -16.64
C ALA A 91 -18.62 -70.11 -16.69
N LYS A 92 -17.93 -70.35 -17.80
CA LYS A 92 -16.54 -69.89 -18.00
C LYS A 92 -16.45 -68.37 -18.07
N ALA A 93 -17.34 -67.70 -18.80
CA ALA A 93 -17.38 -66.25 -18.88
C ALA A 93 -17.68 -65.60 -17.52
N ALA A 94 -18.60 -66.17 -16.73
CA ALA A 94 -18.90 -65.71 -15.38
C ALA A 94 -17.70 -65.90 -14.43
N ALA A 95 -16.98 -67.03 -14.53
CA ALA A 95 -15.77 -67.29 -13.74
C ALA A 95 -14.63 -66.31 -14.10
N GLU A 96 -14.43 -66.03 -15.39
CA GLU A 96 -13.45 -65.03 -15.84
C GLU A 96 -13.83 -63.61 -15.37
N ALA A 97 -15.11 -63.24 -15.46
CA ALA A 97 -15.59 -61.95 -14.95
C ALA A 97 -15.38 -61.81 -13.44
N ALA A 98 -15.66 -62.86 -12.66
CA ALA A 98 -15.43 -62.88 -11.21
C ALA A 98 -13.94 -62.76 -10.87
N LYS A 99 -13.06 -63.43 -11.63
CA LYS A 99 -11.60 -63.30 -11.47
C LYS A 99 -11.13 -61.86 -11.73
N LEU A 100 -11.58 -61.23 -12.82
CA LEU A 100 -11.23 -59.85 -13.14
C LEU A 100 -11.75 -58.85 -12.09
N GLN A 101 -12.94 -59.10 -11.51
CA GLN A 101 -13.46 -58.28 -10.42
C GLN A 101 -12.61 -58.39 -9.15
N LEU A 102 -12.13 -59.59 -8.81
CA LEU A 102 -11.24 -59.81 -7.67
C LEU A 102 -9.89 -59.11 -7.89
N GLU A 103 -9.29 -59.25 -9.08
CA GLU A 103 -8.06 -58.56 -9.43
C GLU A 103 -8.23 -57.03 -9.40
N ALA A 104 -9.33 -56.49 -9.93
CA ALA A 104 -9.64 -55.07 -9.87
C ALA A 104 -9.85 -54.56 -8.44
N ALA A 105 -10.47 -55.36 -7.57
CA ALA A 105 -10.64 -55.03 -6.15
C ALA A 105 -9.29 -55.03 -5.42
N LYS A 106 -8.41 -56.00 -5.70
CA LYS A 106 -7.05 -56.06 -5.15
C LYS A 106 -6.21 -54.84 -5.57
N LEU A 107 -6.24 -54.47 -6.85
CA LEU A 107 -5.51 -53.30 -7.35
C LEU A 107 -6.04 -51.99 -6.74
N ARG A 108 -7.35 -51.89 -6.46
CA ARG A 108 -7.92 -50.73 -5.75
C ARG A 108 -7.42 -50.65 -4.30
N ALA A 109 -7.39 -51.78 -3.59
CA ALA A 109 -6.86 -51.82 -2.23
C ALA A 109 -5.37 -51.43 -2.17
N GLU A 110 -4.55 -51.97 -3.08
CA GLU A 110 -3.13 -51.62 -3.18
C GLU A 110 -2.92 -50.13 -3.54
N ALA A 111 -3.73 -49.59 -4.46
CA ALA A 111 -3.69 -48.17 -4.81
C ALA A 111 -4.06 -47.27 -3.62
N ASP A 112 -5.03 -47.68 -2.78
CA ASP A 112 -5.44 -46.92 -1.60
C ASP A 112 -4.40 -46.99 -0.48
N GLU A 113 -3.70 -48.13 -0.32
CA GLU A 113 -2.55 -48.23 0.59
C GLU A 113 -1.39 -47.33 0.14
N LEU A 114 -1.06 -47.33 -1.15
CA LEU A 114 -0.03 -46.44 -1.72
C LEU A 114 -0.40 -44.96 -1.55
N ARG A 115 -1.69 -44.61 -1.70
CA ARG A 115 -2.18 -43.24 -1.43
C ARG A 115 -2.02 -42.85 0.04
N LYS A 116 -2.33 -43.75 0.97
CA LYS A 116 -2.14 -43.48 2.41
C LYS A 116 -0.66 -43.35 2.77
N ALA A 117 0.20 -44.20 2.21
CA ALA A 117 1.64 -44.14 2.43
C ALA A 117 2.27 -42.86 1.86
N THR A 118 1.89 -42.47 0.63
CA THR A 118 2.36 -41.21 0.03
C THR A 118 1.83 -39.98 0.78
N ALA A 119 0.56 -40.00 1.22
CA ALA A 119 0.00 -38.91 2.02
C ALA A 119 0.69 -38.75 3.38
N THR A 120 1.08 -39.83 4.06
CA THR A 120 1.83 -39.74 5.32
C THR A 120 3.27 -39.26 5.10
N ALA A 121 3.92 -39.69 4.01
CA ALA A 121 5.25 -39.21 3.65
C ALA A 121 5.25 -37.70 3.32
N GLN A 122 4.29 -37.24 2.51
CA GLN A 122 4.14 -35.82 2.17
C GLN A 122 3.88 -34.94 3.39
N ARG A 123 3.06 -35.42 4.35
CA ARG A 123 2.80 -34.73 5.61
C ARG A 123 4.07 -34.55 6.43
N LYS A 124 4.87 -35.61 6.56
CA LYS A 124 6.16 -35.55 7.28
C LYS A 124 7.15 -34.62 6.59
N GLU A 125 7.27 -34.67 5.27
CA GLU A 125 8.17 -33.79 4.53
C GLU A 125 7.79 -32.31 4.71
N ARG A 126 6.49 -31.99 4.66
CA ARG A 126 6.00 -30.63 4.93
C ARG A 126 6.26 -30.21 6.37
N ALA A 127 6.04 -31.09 7.35
CA ALA A 127 6.34 -30.81 8.75
C ALA A 127 7.83 -30.47 8.96
N VAL A 128 8.74 -31.22 8.36
CA VAL A 128 10.18 -30.94 8.40
C VAL A 128 10.51 -29.59 7.75
N ARG A 129 9.88 -29.28 6.60
CA ARG A 129 10.09 -27.99 5.92
C ARG A 129 9.66 -26.80 6.79
N ILE A 130 8.53 -26.92 7.48
CA ILE A 130 8.02 -25.89 8.39
C ILE A 130 8.94 -25.73 9.61
N LEU A 131 9.46 -26.82 10.17
CA LEU A 131 10.39 -26.79 11.31
C LEU A 131 11.80 -26.31 10.93
N GLY A 132 12.16 -26.36 9.64
CA GLY A 132 13.48 -26.01 9.13
C GLY A 132 14.51 -27.13 9.24
N SER A 133 14.45 -27.95 10.29
CA SER A 133 15.16 -29.23 10.37
C SER A 133 14.42 -30.24 11.26
N ASP A 134 14.76 -31.50 11.07
CA ASP A 134 14.30 -32.67 11.84
C ASP A 134 14.92 -32.76 13.25
N GLU A 135 15.92 -31.93 13.55
CA GLU A 135 16.57 -31.84 14.87
C GLU A 135 15.91 -30.81 15.80
N VAL A 136 15.05 -29.93 15.29
CA VAL A 136 14.36 -28.92 16.10
C VAL A 136 13.27 -29.59 16.95
N MET A 137 13.33 -29.41 18.28
CA MET A 137 12.34 -30.00 19.20
C MET A 137 10.91 -29.49 19.00
N GLY A 138 10.74 -28.31 18.40
CA GLY A 138 9.45 -27.73 18.04
C GLY A 138 9.53 -26.21 17.88
N ILE A 139 8.43 -25.62 17.44
CA ILE A 139 8.30 -24.18 17.16
C ILE A 139 7.10 -23.58 17.88
N GLY A 140 7.20 -22.29 18.22
CA GLY A 140 6.10 -21.54 18.82
C GLY A 140 5.03 -21.15 17.80
N LEU A 141 3.81 -20.80 18.26
CA LEU A 141 2.73 -20.34 17.38
C LEU A 141 3.09 -19.13 16.49
N PRO A 142 3.74 -18.06 17.01
CA PRO A 142 4.13 -16.93 16.15
C PRO A 142 5.12 -17.33 15.05
N GLU A 143 6.05 -18.23 15.37
CA GLU A 143 7.04 -18.74 14.41
C GLU A 143 6.38 -19.65 13.37
N LEU A 144 5.49 -20.55 13.80
CA LEU A 144 4.70 -21.39 12.90
C LEU A 144 3.91 -20.54 11.90
N MET A 145 3.27 -19.47 12.35
CA MET A 145 2.53 -18.57 11.48
C MET A 145 3.44 -17.88 10.45
N ALA A 146 4.60 -17.39 10.88
CA ALA A 146 5.58 -16.77 9.98
C ALA A 146 6.06 -17.77 8.91
N ARG A 147 6.36 -19.02 9.29
CA ARG A 147 6.79 -20.07 8.36
C ARG A 147 5.69 -20.48 7.38
N LEU A 148 4.45 -20.60 7.84
CA LEU A 148 3.31 -20.89 6.97
C LEU A 148 3.02 -19.75 5.98
N GLN A 149 3.28 -18.50 6.38
CA GLN A 149 3.18 -17.35 5.50
C GLN A 149 4.24 -17.39 4.38
N GLU A 150 5.47 -17.82 4.68
CA GLU A 150 6.51 -18.06 3.66
C GLU A 150 6.11 -19.15 2.66
N GLU A 151 5.36 -20.17 3.09
CA GLU A 151 4.77 -21.20 2.22
C GLU A 151 3.52 -20.71 1.43
N GLY A 152 3.14 -19.45 1.56
CA GLY A 152 2.00 -18.84 0.86
C GLY A 152 0.66 -19.05 1.55
N THR A 153 0.64 -19.48 2.82
CA THR A 153 -0.56 -19.59 3.64
C THR A 153 -0.62 -18.44 4.64
N GLU A 154 -1.37 -17.39 4.31
CA GLU A 154 -1.67 -16.31 5.23
C GLU A 154 -2.67 -16.79 6.28
N LEU A 155 -2.27 -16.78 7.56
CA LEU A 155 -3.14 -17.07 8.70
C LEU A 155 -3.31 -15.83 9.56
N THR A 156 -4.56 -15.54 9.94
CA THR A 156 -4.83 -14.54 10.98
C THR A 156 -4.51 -15.11 12.37
N GLY A 157 -4.33 -14.26 13.38
CA GLY A 157 -4.06 -14.70 14.76
C GLY A 157 -5.15 -15.66 15.29
N GLU A 158 -6.41 -15.37 14.99
CA GLU A 158 -7.54 -16.23 15.36
C GLU A 158 -7.49 -17.60 14.66
N GLN A 159 -7.11 -17.64 13.38
CA GLN A 159 -6.94 -18.88 12.63
C GLN A 159 -5.77 -19.72 13.18
N GLY A 160 -4.67 -19.06 13.59
CA GLY A 160 -3.55 -19.72 14.26
C GLY A 160 -3.96 -20.38 15.58
N LEU A 161 -4.77 -19.68 16.40
CA LEU A 161 -5.32 -20.23 17.64
C LEU A 161 -6.28 -21.40 17.37
N ALA A 162 -7.16 -21.29 16.37
CA ALA A 162 -8.07 -22.36 15.99
C ALA A 162 -7.32 -23.61 15.49
N LEU A 163 -6.17 -23.41 14.83
CA LEU A 163 -5.27 -24.48 14.40
C LEU A 163 -4.62 -25.18 15.60
N ALA A 164 -4.16 -24.41 16.60
CA ALA A 164 -3.62 -24.95 17.85
C ALA A 164 -4.68 -25.77 18.62
N GLN A 165 -5.89 -25.25 18.76
CA GLN A 165 -6.99 -25.94 19.45
C GLN A 165 -7.37 -27.25 18.75
N ALA A 166 -7.32 -27.30 17.42
CA ALA A 166 -7.62 -28.52 16.67
C ALA A 166 -6.59 -29.64 16.85
N MET A 167 -5.35 -29.28 17.22
CA MET A 167 -4.32 -30.22 17.63
C MET A 167 -4.39 -30.59 19.12
N GLY A 168 -5.36 -30.04 19.87
CA GLY A 168 -5.59 -30.36 21.27
C GLY A 168 -4.84 -29.48 22.27
N PHE A 169 -4.19 -28.39 21.81
CA PHE A 169 -3.55 -27.45 22.72
C PHE A 169 -4.60 -26.53 23.37
N GLN A 170 -4.63 -26.51 24.71
CA GLN A 170 -5.61 -25.73 25.49
C GLN A 170 -5.01 -24.50 26.18
N GLU A 171 -3.71 -24.50 26.49
CA GLU A 171 -3.04 -23.44 27.25
C GLU A 171 -1.72 -23.03 26.59
N GLU A 172 -1.36 -21.75 26.73
CA GLU A 172 -0.06 -21.22 26.31
C GLU A 172 1.05 -21.69 27.26
N PRO A 173 2.29 -21.92 26.78
CA PRO A 173 2.77 -21.66 25.42
C PRO A 173 2.47 -22.79 24.43
N TYR A 174 1.98 -22.44 23.24
CA TYR A 174 1.77 -23.36 22.14
C TYR A 174 3.12 -23.78 21.53
N PHE A 175 3.44 -25.07 21.62
CA PHE A 175 4.69 -25.62 21.12
C PHE A 175 4.41 -26.82 20.21
N PHE A 176 4.69 -26.66 18.92
CA PHE A 176 4.37 -27.65 17.88
C PHE A 176 5.57 -28.53 17.57
N ARG A 177 5.42 -29.84 17.73
CA ARG A 177 6.42 -30.84 17.37
C ARG A 177 6.20 -31.37 15.96
N LEU A 178 7.16 -32.15 15.48
CA LEU A 178 7.08 -32.81 14.18
C LEU A 178 5.86 -33.73 14.06
N GLU A 179 5.50 -34.42 15.14
CA GLU A 179 4.33 -35.30 15.17
C GLU A 179 3.02 -34.52 15.04
N ASP A 180 2.95 -33.34 15.65
CA ASP A 180 1.75 -32.48 15.62
C ASP A 180 1.54 -31.90 14.22
N LEU A 181 2.61 -31.42 13.59
CA LEU A 181 2.58 -30.87 12.23
C LEU A 181 2.36 -31.94 11.14
N ALA A 182 2.74 -33.20 11.42
CA ALA A 182 2.48 -34.35 10.55
C ALA A 182 1.09 -35.00 10.78
N SER A 183 0.33 -34.50 11.76
CA SER A 183 -0.98 -35.06 12.12
C SER A 183 -2.05 -34.81 11.06
N GLU A 184 -3.02 -35.74 10.96
CA GLU A 184 -4.17 -35.56 10.05
C GLU A 184 -5.08 -34.39 10.46
N ALA A 185 -5.12 -34.09 11.75
CA ALA A 185 -5.90 -32.98 12.30
C ALA A 185 -5.37 -31.63 11.80
N PHE A 186 -4.04 -31.46 11.78
CA PHE A 186 -3.38 -30.27 11.27
C PHE A 186 -3.71 -30.03 9.79
N ASP A 187 -3.49 -31.01 8.93
CA ASP A 187 -3.79 -30.93 7.49
C ASP A 187 -5.25 -30.59 7.21
N LYS A 188 -6.16 -31.28 7.92
CA LYS A 188 -7.59 -31.09 7.73
C LYS A 188 -8.01 -29.68 8.11
N LYS A 189 -7.43 -29.09 9.15
CA LYS A 189 -7.72 -27.71 9.52
C LYS A 189 -7.03 -26.68 8.64
N LEU A 190 -5.77 -26.89 8.29
CA LEU A 190 -5.03 -26.01 7.40
C LEU A 190 -5.70 -25.92 6.03
N SER A 191 -6.11 -27.06 5.45
CA SER A 191 -6.84 -27.10 4.18
C SER A 191 -8.23 -26.47 4.26
N ALA A 192 -8.92 -26.59 5.40
CA ALA A 192 -10.20 -25.92 5.62
C ALA A 192 -10.03 -24.38 5.64
N ILE A 193 -9.00 -23.87 6.33
CA ILE A 193 -8.68 -22.44 6.39
C ILE A 193 -8.28 -21.93 5.00
N GLN A 194 -7.43 -22.65 4.27
CA GLN A 194 -7.04 -22.29 2.90
C GLN A 194 -8.26 -22.26 1.97
N ALA A 195 -9.16 -23.24 2.07
CA ALA A 195 -10.37 -23.28 1.26
C ALA A 195 -11.32 -22.11 1.57
N GLU A 196 -11.41 -21.69 2.83
CA GLU A 196 -12.18 -20.52 3.24
C GLU A 196 -11.56 -19.22 2.68
N ASN A 197 -10.23 -19.06 2.81
CA ASN A 197 -9.52 -17.91 2.27
C ASN A 197 -9.63 -17.82 0.73
N VAL A 198 -9.57 -18.94 0.02
CA VAL A 198 -9.78 -18.97 -1.44
C VAL A 198 -11.22 -18.62 -1.80
N LYS A 199 -12.22 -19.12 -1.06
CA LYS A 199 -13.63 -18.75 -1.27
C LYS A 199 -13.88 -17.27 -1.02
N ALA A 200 -13.29 -16.70 0.02
CA ALA A 200 -13.38 -15.27 0.32
C ALA A 200 -12.78 -14.45 -0.83
N ARG A 201 -11.56 -14.78 -1.28
CA ARG A 201 -10.90 -14.12 -2.43
C ARG A 201 -11.72 -14.25 -3.72
N GLN A 202 -12.35 -15.40 -3.98
CA GLN A 202 -13.23 -15.60 -5.14
C GLN A 202 -14.54 -14.81 -5.04
N ALA A 203 -15.13 -14.70 -3.85
CA ALA A 203 -16.34 -13.91 -3.64
C ALA A 203 -16.05 -12.42 -3.82
N GLU A 204 -14.91 -11.93 -3.33
CA GLU A 204 -14.47 -10.56 -3.58
C GLU A 204 -14.19 -10.29 -5.06
N ALA A 205 -13.54 -11.23 -5.76
CA ALA A 205 -13.31 -11.11 -7.20
C ALA A 205 -14.62 -11.03 -7.99
N LYS A 206 -15.61 -11.87 -7.63
CA LYS A 206 -16.95 -11.82 -8.26
C LYS A 206 -17.68 -10.51 -7.97
N LYS A 207 -17.64 -10.02 -6.72
CA LYS A 207 -18.22 -8.72 -6.38
C LYS A 207 -17.58 -7.59 -7.19
N ARG A 208 -16.25 -7.59 -7.35
CA ARG A 208 -15.55 -6.61 -8.20
C ARG A 208 -15.93 -6.74 -9.67
N GLU A 209 -16.16 -7.95 -10.16
CA GLU A 209 -16.60 -8.18 -11.55
C GLU A 209 -18.05 -7.72 -11.76
N GLU A 210 -18.95 -7.98 -10.81
CA GLU A 210 -20.33 -7.46 -10.80
C GLU A 210 -20.36 -5.94 -10.73
N GLU A 211 -19.53 -5.31 -9.88
CA GLU A 211 -19.37 -3.85 -9.82
C GLU A 211 -18.88 -3.28 -11.15
N ARG A 212 -17.88 -3.91 -11.79
CA ARG A 212 -17.40 -3.52 -13.13
C ARG A 212 -18.48 -3.69 -14.20
N ALA A 213 -19.26 -4.77 -14.15
CA ALA A 213 -20.36 -5.00 -15.08
C ALA A 213 -21.46 -3.95 -14.91
N ASN A 214 -21.82 -3.59 -13.68
CA ASN A 214 -22.78 -2.54 -13.38
C ASN A 214 -22.27 -1.16 -13.82
N GLN A 215 -20.99 -0.86 -13.61
CA GLN A 215 -20.35 0.37 -14.09
C GLN A 215 -20.32 0.44 -15.63
N ALA A 216 -20.01 -0.66 -16.31
CA ALA A 216 -20.02 -0.74 -17.77
C ALA A 216 -21.44 -0.59 -18.36
N ALA A 217 -22.45 -1.19 -17.72
CA ALA A 217 -23.85 -1.02 -18.11
C ALA A 217 -24.31 0.44 -17.94
N ASN A 218 -23.93 1.10 -16.84
CA ASN A 218 -24.21 2.52 -16.61
C ASN A 218 -23.48 3.42 -17.63
N ALA A 219 -22.25 3.09 -18.01
CA ALA A 219 -21.50 3.80 -19.04
C ALA A 219 -22.10 3.61 -20.46
N ALA A 220 -22.60 2.41 -20.78
CA ALA A 220 -23.28 2.15 -22.06
C ALA A 220 -24.63 2.87 -22.17
N ASN A 221 -25.36 2.98 -21.07
CA ASN A 221 -26.58 3.79 -21.00
C ASN A 221 -26.27 5.29 -21.12
N ALA A 222 -25.14 5.76 -20.60
CA ALA A 222 -24.66 7.14 -20.78
C ALA A 222 -24.18 7.45 -22.21
N ALA A 223 -23.66 6.45 -22.94
CA ALA A 223 -23.26 6.60 -24.34
C ALA A 223 -24.46 6.65 -25.31
N SER A 224 -25.63 6.14 -24.89
CA SER A 224 -26.84 6.10 -25.72
C SER A 224 -27.72 7.37 -25.60
N SER A 225 -27.39 8.29 -24.69
CA SER A 225 -28.11 9.56 -24.48
C SER A 225 -27.37 10.78 -25.04
N THR A 226 -26.70 10.65 -26.20
CA THR A 226 -26.29 11.82 -27.01
C THR A 226 -27.31 12.05 -28.13
N THR A 227 -28.53 12.44 -27.75
CA THR A 227 -29.43 13.17 -28.65
C THR A 227 -30.15 14.24 -27.84
N VAL A 228 -30.03 15.48 -28.29
CA VAL A 228 -30.29 16.75 -27.61
C VAL A 228 -31.70 16.87 -27.01
N SER A 229 -31.82 17.06 -25.69
CA SER A 229 -32.70 18.03 -24.99
C SER A 229 -32.54 17.97 -23.45
N PRO A 230 -32.85 19.06 -22.73
CA PRO A 230 -32.12 19.49 -21.54
C PRO A 230 -32.66 18.88 -20.25
N GLU A 231 -31.83 18.10 -19.56
CA GLU A 231 -31.99 17.84 -18.12
C GLU A 231 -30.77 18.40 -17.39
N MET A 232 -31.03 19.06 -16.26
CA MET A 232 -30.14 19.91 -15.47
C MET A 232 -28.73 19.35 -15.29
N GLY A 233 -27.81 19.75 -16.17
CA GLY A 233 -26.39 19.57 -15.99
C GLY A 233 -25.91 20.45 -14.83
N GLU A 234 -25.30 19.84 -13.83
CA GLU A 234 -24.52 20.56 -12.83
C GLU A 234 -23.48 21.41 -13.56
N VAL A 235 -23.70 22.73 -13.57
CA VAL A 235 -22.78 23.70 -14.17
C VAL A 235 -21.52 23.69 -13.31
N VAL A 236 -20.51 22.93 -13.72
CA VAL A 236 -19.19 22.95 -13.08
C VAL A 236 -18.62 24.35 -13.26
N ASN A 237 -18.50 25.11 -12.18
CA ASN A 237 -17.91 26.44 -12.19
C ASN A 237 -16.40 26.33 -12.48
N ASP A 238 -15.99 26.51 -13.74
CA ASP A 238 -14.59 26.54 -14.20
C ASP A 238 -14.17 27.97 -14.61
N ASP A 239 -14.41 28.96 -13.74
CA ASP A 239 -13.87 30.31 -13.96
C ASP A 239 -12.34 30.33 -13.81
N ARG A 240 -11.66 30.71 -14.89
CA ARG A 240 -10.21 30.89 -14.96
C ARG A 240 -9.81 32.34 -15.19
N SER A 241 -10.66 33.29 -14.79
CA SER A 241 -10.33 34.71 -14.78
C SER A 241 -9.16 35.01 -13.82
N LEU A 242 -8.67 36.25 -13.83
CA LEU A 242 -7.51 36.64 -13.03
C LEU A 242 -7.76 36.48 -11.51
N GLY A 243 -8.99 36.70 -11.05
CA GLY A 243 -9.37 36.55 -9.64
C GLY A 243 -9.09 35.15 -9.09
N PRO A 244 -9.72 34.09 -9.63
CA PRO A 244 -9.48 32.70 -9.24
C PRO A 244 -8.02 32.26 -9.31
N ARG A 245 -7.25 32.77 -10.30
CA ARG A 245 -5.81 32.48 -10.40
C ARG A 245 -5.00 33.05 -9.24
N LEU A 246 -5.28 34.29 -8.87
CA LEU A 246 -4.64 34.92 -7.72
C LEU A 246 -5.08 34.25 -6.42
N THR A 247 -6.38 34.00 -6.25
CA THR A 247 -6.92 33.33 -5.05
C THR A 247 -6.36 31.91 -4.89
N GLY A 248 -6.27 31.14 -5.98
CA GLY A 248 -5.63 29.82 -5.96
C GLY A 248 -4.13 29.89 -5.61
N SER A 249 -3.43 30.92 -6.08
CA SER A 249 -2.04 31.17 -5.71
C SER A 249 -1.88 31.50 -4.23
N LEU A 250 -2.81 32.25 -3.64
CA LEU A 250 -2.81 32.62 -2.23
C LEU A 250 -3.00 31.40 -1.29
N ALA A 251 -3.61 30.31 -1.77
CA ALA A 251 -3.80 29.10 -0.96
C ALA A 251 -2.47 28.54 -0.42
N TYR A 252 -1.37 28.69 -1.17
CA TYR A 252 -0.06 28.17 -0.74
C TYR A 252 0.65 29.01 0.32
N ILE A 253 0.09 30.16 0.71
CA ILE A 253 0.64 30.95 1.82
C ILE A 253 0.67 30.12 3.11
N LEU A 254 -0.37 29.35 3.38
CA LEU A 254 -0.50 28.55 4.60
C LEU A 254 0.66 27.53 4.72
N PRO A 255 0.81 26.54 3.81
CA PRO A 255 1.89 25.57 3.90
C PRO A 255 3.27 26.21 3.80
N LEU A 256 3.40 27.33 3.06
CA LEU A 256 4.67 28.04 2.96
C LEU A 256 5.11 28.66 4.30
N THR A 257 4.17 29.27 5.04
CA THR A 257 4.46 29.86 6.36
C THR A 257 4.75 28.79 7.41
N GLU A 258 4.10 27.62 7.31
CA GLU A 258 4.39 26.48 8.17
C GLU A 258 5.80 25.93 7.89
N ALA A 259 6.13 25.68 6.62
CA ALA A 259 7.45 25.20 6.23
C ALA A 259 8.57 26.19 6.54
N PHE A 260 8.29 27.50 6.55
CA PHE A 260 9.29 28.53 6.86
C PHE A 260 9.84 28.40 8.28
N LYS A 261 9.07 27.84 9.23
CA LYS A 261 9.54 27.60 10.60
C LYS A 261 10.79 26.71 10.61
N PHE A 262 10.87 25.74 9.71
CA PHE A 262 12.02 24.84 9.58
C PHE A 262 13.29 25.54 9.05
N MET A 263 13.15 26.71 8.43
CA MET A 263 14.26 27.49 7.88
C MET A 263 14.83 28.51 8.88
N LEU A 264 14.13 28.80 9.98
CA LEU A 264 14.53 29.81 10.96
C LEU A 264 15.95 29.60 11.53
N PRO A 265 16.38 28.37 11.91
CA PRO A 265 17.74 28.15 12.41
C PRO A 265 18.81 28.52 11.37
N LEU A 266 18.55 28.24 10.08
CA LEU A 266 19.48 28.58 9.00
C LEU A 266 19.50 30.10 8.75
N VAL A 267 18.37 30.79 8.85
CA VAL A 267 18.30 32.24 8.72
C VAL A 267 19.10 32.95 9.82
N GLN A 268 19.09 32.41 11.04
CA GLN A 268 19.89 32.94 12.15
C GLN A 268 21.39 32.77 11.92
N GLN A 269 21.80 31.66 11.28
CA GLN A 269 23.20 31.39 10.96
C GLN A 269 23.68 32.16 9.71
N PHE A 270 22.80 32.34 8.72
CA PHE A 270 23.10 33.00 7.45
C PHE A 270 22.22 34.24 7.24
N HIS A 271 22.67 35.37 7.78
CA HIS A 271 21.94 36.64 7.76
C HIS A 271 21.42 37.09 6.36
N PRO A 272 22.13 36.87 5.24
CA PRO A 272 21.60 37.21 3.91
C PRO A 272 20.26 36.52 3.57
N LEU A 273 20.00 35.33 4.10
CA LEU A 273 18.73 34.62 3.89
C LEU A 273 17.56 35.37 4.54
N GLY A 274 17.80 36.06 5.65
CA GLY A 274 16.79 36.88 6.32
C GLY A 274 16.32 38.05 5.46
N VAL A 275 17.21 38.63 4.64
CA VAL A 275 16.86 39.69 3.69
C VAL A 275 16.04 39.14 2.53
N ILE A 276 16.48 38.01 1.95
CA ILE A 276 15.80 37.37 0.80
C ILE A 276 14.38 36.92 1.19
N PHE A 277 14.22 36.30 2.35
CA PHE A 277 12.94 35.78 2.82
C PHE A 277 12.21 36.72 3.78
N GLY A 278 12.66 37.98 3.90
CA GLY A 278 12.06 38.99 4.77
C GLY A 278 10.53 39.14 4.61
N PRO A 279 9.99 39.17 3.37
CA PRO A 279 8.54 39.22 3.15
C PRO A 279 7.79 38.00 3.72
N ILE A 280 8.36 36.80 3.59
CA ILE A 280 7.77 35.56 4.14
C ILE A 280 7.83 35.59 5.67
N THR A 281 8.95 36.05 6.23
CA THR A 281 9.08 36.24 7.69
C THR A 281 8.00 37.17 8.23
N LEU A 282 7.76 38.31 7.59
CA LEU A 282 6.72 39.26 7.99
C LEU A 282 5.33 38.61 7.95
N LEU A 283 5.04 37.87 6.90
CA LEU A 283 3.76 37.16 6.74
C LEU A 283 3.58 36.08 7.81
N THR A 284 4.62 35.30 8.10
CA THR A 284 4.63 34.28 9.15
C THR A 284 4.40 34.90 10.52
N VAL A 285 5.06 36.02 10.84
CA VAL A 285 4.83 36.74 12.12
C VAL A 285 3.40 37.24 12.21
N LEU A 286 2.86 37.82 11.14
CA LEU A 286 1.49 38.33 11.11
C LEU A 286 0.46 37.23 11.34
N LEU A 287 0.62 36.08 10.66
CA LEU A 287 -0.29 34.93 10.81
C LEU A 287 -0.19 34.27 12.19
N ASN A 288 0.97 34.30 12.83
CA ASN A 288 1.16 33.71 14.16
C ASN A 288 0.93 34.71 15.32
N THR A 289 0.65 35.99 15.02
CA THR A 289 0.38 37.00 16.06
C THR A 289 -0.90 36.68 16.83
N ILE A 290 -1.90 36.12 16.15
CA ILE A 290 -3.15 35.71 16.76
C ILE A 290 -3.14 34.17 16.88
N PRO A 291 -3.37 33.62 18.08
CA PRO A 291 -3.40 32.17 18.27
C PRO A 291 -4.52 31.54 17.43
N PHE A 292 -4.28 30.34 16.92
CA PHE A 292 -5.22 29.55 16.10
C PHE A 292 -5.53 30.08 14.69
N ILE A 293 -4.97 31.22 14.22
CA ILE A 293 -5.18 31.66 12.84
C ILE A 293 -4.81 30.59 11.79
N PRO A 294 -3.66 29.91 11.89
CA PRO A 294 -3.34 28.84 10.94
C PRO A 294 -4.39 27.72 10.94
N LEU A 295 -4.89 27.35 12.12
CA LEU A 295 -5.96 26.35 12.26
C LEU A 295 -7.28 26.82 11.65
N ILE A 296 -7.65 28.08 11.88
CA ILE A 296 -8.87 28.68 11.30
C ILE A 296 -8.76 28.69 9.78
N LEU A 297 -7.61 29.08 9.23
CA LEU A 297 -7.36 29.07 7.79
C LEU A 297 -7.41 27.65 7.22
N PHE A 298 -6.80 26.66 7.89
CA PHE A 298 -6.86 25.26 7.51
C PHE A 298 -8.30 24.75 7.40
N VAL A 299 -9.13 24.98 8.43
CA VAL A 299 -10.55 24.60 8.42
C VAL A 299 -11.33 25.36 7.34
N THR A 300 -11.03 26.65 7.19
CA THR A 300 -11.67 27.50 6.16
C THR A 300 -11.36 27.00 4.76
N PHE A 301 -10.14 26.54 4.50
CA PHE A 301 -9.74 25.97 3.21
C PHE A 301 -10.48 24.68 2.92
N ILE A 302 -10.63 23.80 3.92
CA ILE A 302 -11.43 22.57 3.78
C ILE A 302 -12.88 22.92 3.44
N ILE A 303 -13.50 23.87 4.13
CA ILE A 303 -14.89 24.26 3.88
C ILE A 303 -15.03 24.83 2.46
N PHE A 304 -14.19 25.78 2.07
CA PHE A 304 -14.28 26.41 0.75
C PHE A 304 -13.94 25.48 -0.40
N ALA A 305 -13.06 24.50 -0.19
CA ALA A 305 -12.79 23.46 -1.18
C ALA A 305 -14.05 22.67 -1.57
N GLN A 306 -15.02 22.52 -0.67
CA GLN A 306 -16.24 21.75 -0.92
C GLN A 306 -17.39 22.58 -1.52
N VAL A 307 -17.26 23.92 -1.57
CA VAL A 307 -18.34 24.80 -2.07
C VAL A 307 -18.33 24.84 -3.60
N LYS A 308 -19.36 24.27 -4.24
CA LYS A 308 -19.46 24.18 -5.72
C LYS A 308 -19.51 25.55 -6.43
N ASP A 309 -19.96 26.59 -5.73
CA ASP A 309 -19.98 27.96 -6.24
C ASP A 309 -18.57 28.55 -6.41
N ILE A 310 -17.54 27.95 -5.81
CA ILE A 310 -16.15 28.37 -5.96
C ILE A 310 -15.55 27.74 -7.23
N PRO A 311 -14.81 28.52 -8.04
CA PRO A 311 -14.18 28.00 -9.25
C PRO A 311 -13.32 26.77 -8.97
N ARG A 312 -13.40 25.76 -9.86
CA ARG A 312 -12.71 24.48 -9.73
C ARG A 312 -11.21 24.66 -9.49
N LEU A 313 -10.58 25.62 -10.16
CA LEU A 313 -9.16 25.96 -9.96
C LEU A 313 -8.88 26.33 -8.49
N VAL A 314 -9.69 27.17 -7.87
CA VAL A 314 -9.49 27.60 -6.48
C VAL A 314 -9.70 26.41 -5.53
N ARG A 315 -10.73 25.60 -5.75
CA ARG A 315 -10.99 24.40 -4.94
C ARG A 315 -9.82 23.43 -4.97
N PHE A 316 -9.28 23.16 -6.16
CA PHE A 316 -8.10 22.31 -6.32
C PHE A 316 -6.89 22.83 -5.54
N ASN A 317 -6.59 24.12 -5.67
CA ASN A 317 -5.46 24.73 -4.97
C ASN A 317 -5.63 24.73 -3.44
N LEU A 318 -6.87 24.96 -2.94
CA LEU A 318 -7.17 24.88 -1.52
C LEU A 318 -6.97 23.47 -0.96
N GLU A 319 -7.47 22.44 -1.66
CA GLU A 319 -7.27 21.04 -1.26
C GLU A 319 -5.80 20.65 -1.29
N GLN A 320 -5.06 21.03 -2.34
CA GLN A 320 -3.64 20.73 -2.43
C GLN A 320 -2.85 21.41 -1.31
N ALA A 321 -3.16 22.67 -0.99
CA ALA A 321 -2.50 23.40 0.10
C ALA A 321 -2.74 22.75 1.47
N VAL A 322 -3.98 22.31 1.73
CA VAL A 322 -4.34 21.56 2.95
C VAL A 322 -3.59 20.23 3.05
N LEU A 323 -3.48 19.49 1.95
CA LEU A 323 -2.73 18.22 1.93
C LEU A 323 -1.24 18.44 2.19
N ILE A 324 -0.65 19.50 1.63
CA ILE A 324 0.75 19.86 1.89
C ILE A 324 0.92 20.24 3.37
N ASP A 325 0.04 21.07 3.92
CA ASP A 325 0.09 21.49 5.33
C ASP A 325 0.01 20.29 6.29
N MET A 326 -0.90 19.35 6.01
CA MET A 326 -0.97 18.09 6.74
C MET A 326 0.30 17.25 6.59
N ALA A 327 0.86 17.16 5.38
CA ALA A 327 2.10 16.42 5.14
C ALA A 327 3.30 17.01 5.90
N LEU A 328 3.33 18.34 6.12
CA LEU A 328 4.38 19.02 6.90
C LEU A 328 4.35 18.70 8.40
N THR A 329 3.25 18.16 8.91
CA THR A 329 3.17 17.70 10.30
C THR A 329 4.15 16.55 10.57
N LEU A 330 4.40 15.68 9.57
CA LEU A 330 5.33 14.55 9.69
C LEU A 330 6.80 14.97 9.89
N PRO A 331 7.41 15.78 9.00
CA PRO A 331 8.76 16.28 9.23
C PRO A 331 8.83 17.11 10.51
N SER A 332 7.80 17.89 10.86
CA SER A 332 7.80 18.63 12.14
C SER A 332 8.02 17.70 13.34
N PHE A 333 7.32 16.57 13.39
CA PHE A 333 7.47 15.59 14.48
C PHE A 333 8.86 14.96 14.53
N ILE A 334 9.41 14.62 13.36
CA ILE A 334 10.77 14.07 13.23
C ILE A 334 11.80 15.09 13.71
N LEU A 335 11.69 16.35 13.25
CA LEU A 335 12.60 17.42 13.62
C LEU A 335 12.56 17.70 15.13
N SER A 336 11.38 17.81 15.74
CA SER A 336 11.27 18.01 17.19
C SER A 336 11.91 16.88 17.99
N THR A 337 11.84 15.64 17.50
CA THR A 337 12.51 14.48 18.12
C THR A 337 14.03 14.59 18.01
N LEU A 338 14.55 15.00 16.84
CA LEU A 338 15.98 15.20 16.63
C LEU A 338 16.53 16.34 17.48
N GLU A 339 15.81 17.45 17.59
CA GLU A 339 16.16 18.56 18.45
C GLU A 339 16.22 18.15 19.93
N PHE A 340 15.22 17.39 20.40
CA PHE A 340 15.21 16.85 21.77
C PHE A 340 16.40 15.91 22.05
N SER A 341 16.85 15.15 21.05
CA SER A 341 18.02 14.28 21.15
C SER A 341 19.37 15.01 21.08
N GLY A 342 19.38 16.33 20.88
CA GLY A 342 20.60 17.15 20.77
C GLY A 342 21.24 17.17 19.37
N ASN A 343 20.62 16.55 18.36
CA ASN A 343 21.14 16.46 17.00
C ASN A 343 20.76 17.69 16.14
N LEU A 344 21.13 18.89 16.61
CA LEU A 344 20.70 20.16 16.01
C LEU A 344 21.20 20.38 14.57
N GLU A 345 22.37 19.86 14.21
CA GLU A 345 22.91 19.99 12.85
C GLU A 345 22.06 19.21 11.84
N VAL A 346 21.72 17.97 12.17
CA VAL A 346 20.88 17.11 11.33
C VAL A 346 19.47 17.69 11.20
N ALA A 347 18.90 18.18 12.31
CA ALA A 347 17.60 18.85 12.32
C ALA A 347 17.59 20.09 11.41
N SER A 348 18.65 20.90 11.45
CA SER A 348 18.81 22.10 10.62
C SER A 348 18.87 21.75 9.12
N ILE A 349 19.68 20.75 8.74
CA ILE A 349 19.80 20.31 7.34
C ILE A 349 18.46 19.77 6.82
N LEU A 350 17.81 18.90 7.59
CA LEU A 350 16.54 18.30 7.21
C LEU A 350 15.42 19.35 7.15
N GLY A 351 15.44 20.33 8.05
CA GLY A 351 14.53 21.47 8.05
C GLY A 351 14.68 22.35 6.82
N GLY A 352 15.92 22.70 6.47
CA GLY A 352 16.23 23.44 5.25
C GLY A 352 15.79 22.71 3.98
N LEU A 353 15.98 21.39 3.92
CA LEU A 353 15.51 20.57 2.80
C LEU A 353 13.97 20.55 2.71
N THR A 354 13.29 20.36 3.84
CA THR A 354 11.82 20.36 3.93
C THR A 354 11.25 21.70 3.45
N PHE A 355 11.85 22.81 3.90
CA PHE A 355 11.50 24.14 3.42
C PHE A 355 11.75 24.30 1.91
N ALA A 356 12.93 23.93 1.42
CA ALA A 356 13.29 24.08 0.00
C ALA A 356 12.34 23.31 -0.93
N LEU A 357 11.96 22.09 -0.55
CA LEU A 357 10.98 21.28 -1.30
C LEU A 357 9.60 21.95 -1.31
N THR A 358 9.12 22.38 -0.15
CA THR A 358 7.81 23.04 -0.03
C THR A 358 7.78 24.35 -0.80
N PHE A 359 8.82 25.18 -0.66
CA PHE A 359 9.00 26.42 -1.40
C PHE A 359 8.97 26.17 -2.91
N GLY A 360 9.69 25.15 -3.40
CA GLY A 360 9.68 24.75 -4.81
C GLY A 360 8.28 24.35 -5.30
N ILE A 361 7.55 23.58 -4.50
CA ILE A 361 6.15 23.19 -4.80
C ILE A 361 5.24 24.42 -4.85
N SER A 362 5.32 25.31 -3.86
CA SER A 362 4.52 26.54 -3.82
C SER A 362 4.81 27.45 -5.02
N VAL A 363 6.07 27.65 -5.38
CA VAL A 363 6.45 28.46 -6.56
C VAL A 363 5.92 27.83 -7.84
N TYR A 364 6.10 26.52 -8.01
CA TYR A 364 5.56 25.79 -9.16
C TYR A 364 4.04 25.96 -9.27
N ALA A 365 3.32 25.82 -8.15
CA ALA A 365 1.87 25.92 -8.14
C ALA A 365 1.38 27.33 -8.48
N VAL A 366 2.02 28.37 -7.93
CA VAL A 366 1.72 29.77 -8.26
C VAL A 366 1.94 30.03 -9.76
N LEU A 367 3.03 29.55 -10.35
CA LEU A 367 3.29 29.71 -11.78
C LEU A 367 2.22 29.02 -12.64
N CYS A 368 1.80 27.80 -12.28
CA CYS A 368 0.73 27.10 -13.00
C CYS A 368 -0.62 27.81 -12.89
N ASN A 369 -0.93 28.37 -11.71
CA ASN A 369 -2.15 29.13 -11.48
C ASN A 369 -2.19 30.41 -12.31
N LEU A 370 -1.06 31.12 -12.43
CA LEU A 370 -0.98 32.30 -13.30
C LEU A 370 -1.23 31.95 -14.77
N ASP A 371 -0.76 30.77 -15.22
CA ASP A 371 -1.06 30.19 -16.53
C ASP A 371 -2.52 29.70 -16.67
N GLY A 372 -3.29 29.65 -15.59
CA GLY A 372 -4.66 29.11 -15.57
C GLY A 372 -4.72 27.58 -15.73
N LYS A 373 -3.64 26.89 -15.39
CA LYS A 373 -3.54 25.42 -15.40
C LYS A 373 -3.58 24.90 -13.96
N ASP A 374 -4.18 23.73 -13.78
CA ASP A 374 -4.15 23.04 -12.49
C ASP A 374 -2.70 22.56 -12.20
N PRO A 375 -2.14 22.80 -11.01
CA PRO A 375 -0.77 22.41 -10.66
C PRO A 375 -0.63 20.90 -10.44
N ASP A 376 -0.57 20.18 -11.56
CA ASP A 376 -0.63 18.71 -11.59
C ASP A 376 0.72 17.98 -11.54
N GLY A 377 1.81 18.73 -11.63
CA GLY A 377 3.15 18.17 -11.67
C GLY A 377 3.71 17.68 -10.34
N VAL A 378 3.00 17.87 -9.22
CA VAL A 378 3.47 17.45 -7.89
C VAL A 378 3.19 15.94 -7.70
N PRO A 379 4.22 15.07 -7.71
CA PRO A 379 4.03 13.62 -7.63
C PRO A 379 3.29 13.24 -6.34
N LEU A 380 2.42 12.22 -6.42
CA LEU A 380 1.54 11.72 -5.35
C LEU A 380 0.44 12.68 -4.89
N ILE A 381 0.72 13.97 -4.67
CA ILE A 381 -0.25 14.92 -4.12
C ILE A 381 -1.28 15.35 -5.18
N SER A 382 -0.84 15.68 -6.41
CA SER A 382 -1.78 16.11 -7.47
C SER A 382 -2.82 15.03 -7.80
N ASN A 383 -2.42 13.76 -7.86
CA ASN A 383 -3.34 12.66 -8.17
C ASN A 383 -4.40 12.50 -7.07
N VAL A 384 -4.04 12.68 -5.81
CA VAL A 384 -4.99 12.65 -4.68
C VAL A 384 -5.92 13.87 -4.75
N THR A 385 -5.38 15.06 -5.01
CA THR A 385 -6.19 16.29 -5.12
C THR A 385 -7.20 16.20 -6.28
N LYS A 386 -6.80 15.75 -7.47
CA LYS A 386 -7.73 15.56 -8.60
C LYS A 386 -8.88 14.64 -8.23
N ASN A 387 -8.52 13.52 -7.59
CA ASN A 387 -9.49 12.55 -7.14
C ASN A 387 -10.50 13.16 -6.18
N VAL A 388 -10.09 14.02 -5.23
CA VAL A 388 -11.02 14.62 -4.26
C VAL A 388 -11.90 15.69 -4.92
N VAL A 389 -11.32 16.61 -5.70
CA VAL A 389 -12.08 17.65 -6.42
C VAL A 389 -13.10 17.06 -7.40
N ASP A 390 -12.73 16.00 -8.11
CA ASP A 390 -13.59 15.39 -9.15
C ASP A 390 -14.62 14.40 -8.58
N ARG A 391 -14.49 14.04 -7.29
CA ARG A 391 -15.42 13.18 -6.55
C ARG A 391 -16.59 13.91 -5.90
N GLY A 392 -16.50 15.22 -5.71
CA GLY A 392 -17.58 15.99 -5.07
C GLY A 392 -17.65 15.85 -3.55
N THR A 393 -17.30 14.70 -2.96
CA THR A 393 -17.02 14.55 -1.52
C THR A 393 -15.84 13.59 -1.25
N PHE A 394 -15.15 13.75 -0.11
CA PHE A 394 -14.03 12.89 0.32
C PHE A 394 -14.40 11.40 0.48
N PHE A 395 -15.69 11.11 0.71
CA PHE A 395 -16.20 9.75 0.96
C PHE A 395 -16.67 9.03 -0.30
N ASP A 396 -16.70 9.71 -1.45
CA ASP A 396 -17.08 9.06 -2.69
C ASP A 396 -15.94 8.15 -3.19
N PRO A 397 -16.28 7.00 -3.77
CA PRO A 397 -15.27 6.07 -4.28
C PRO A 397 -14.49 6.66 -5.47
N PRO A 398 -13.25 6.20 -5.70
CA PRO A 398 -12.47 6.55 -6.89
C PRO A 398 -13.25 6.34 -8.17
N LYS A 399 -13.36 7.39 -8.98
CA LYS A 399 -13.54 7.23 -10.41
C LYS A 399 -12.20 6.70 -10.92
N GLU A 400 -12.13 5.39 -11.16
CA GLU A 400 -10.95 4.80 -11.78
C GLU A 400 -10.82 5.39 -13.20
N ASP A 401 -9.84 6.26 -13.39
CA ASP A 401 -9.41 6.68 -14.71
C ASP A 401 -8.86 5.45 -15.44
N ASN A 402 -9.66 4.92 -16.38
CA ASN A 402 -9.25 3.88 -17.31
C ASN A 402 -7.98 4.34 -18.06
N LYS A 403 -6.83 3.76 -17.71
CA LYS A 403 -5.58 3.87 -18.45
C LYS A 403 -5.06 2.51 -18.87
#